data_AF-A0A2N0AL60-F1
#
_entry.id   AF-A0A2N0AL60-F1
#
_cell.length_a   1.000
_cell.length_b   1.000
_cell.length_c   1.000
_cell.angle_alpha   90.00
_cell.angle_beta   90.00
_cell.angle_gamma   90.00
#
_symmetry.space_group_name_H-M   'P 1'
#
loop_
_entity.id
_entity.type
_entity.pdbx_description
1 polymer ?
#
loop_
_entity_poly.entity_id
_entity_poly.type
_entity_poly.pdbx_seq_one_letter_code
_entity_poly.pdbx_strand_id
1 'polypeptide(L)'
;MFFRILLLCFFFLSCGKDIPNNVCDPESKAYAETSVLLGFLGEKKHPCYPGFRIVSNPGLNLSSYSGIISEFGGNALQGSSLNFELFLGMAPRDPVSVQVIVSNPAYATVTPTSFVWTTSDWEVKKNITITAVNDTVINGTRNFLIRLAPTSNDSSMRLQDQIISMQILDNDKIIFITTSSYSGILGGTFGADSICQADTKCPTGKICKAMLVDAGSDTRKASNTANIGDNQIDWVLKPFSTYVRNDSATVIGTTTASSLFTFPIVAIRPTSSTAWTGLSSDWTSNANHCGSWTLNTGNGNAGDTAGTGTSAIGFNSFTCNSNLPFYCVEQ
;
A
#
# COMPACT_ATOMS: atom_id res chain seq x y z
N MET A 1 -11.82 -107.99 24.97
CA MET A 1 -13.04 -107.26 24.60
C MET A 1 -12.74 -105.77 24.71
N PHE A 2 -12.82 -105.08 23.58
CA PHE A 2 -12.53 -103.65 23.39
C PHE A 2 -13.43 -102.75 24.25
N PHE A 3 -12.93 -101.59 24.69
CA PHE A 3 -13.73 -100.36 24.62
C PHE A 3 -12.82 -99.14 24.37
N ARG A 4 -12.99 -98.55 23.17
CA ARG A 4 -12.41 -97.28 22.72
C ARG A 4 -13.23 -96.12 23.28
N ILE A 5 -12.57 -95.08 23.78
CA ILE A 5 -13.14 -93.73 23.84
C ILE A 5 -12.17 -92.84 23.05
N LEU A 6 -12.63 -92.37 21.89
CA LEU A 6 -11.90 -91.43 21.02
C LEU A 6 -12.44 -90.03 21.30
N LEU A 7 -11.64 -89.18 21.93
CA LEU A 7 -11.97 -87.76 22.16
C LEU A 7 -11.54 -86.96 20.91
N LEU A 8 -12.50 -86.42 20.15
CA LEU A 8 -12.21 -85.49 19.05
C LEU A 8 -12.05 -84.06 19.62
N CYS A 9 -10.84 -83.53 19.60
CA CYS A 9 -10.60 -82.08 19.76
C CYS A 9 -10.76 -81.39 18.40
N PHE A 10 -11.80 -80.57 18.26
CA PHE A 10 -11.92 -79.61 17.16
C PHE A 10 -11.09 -78.36 17.48
N PHE A 11 -9.99 -78.15 16.76
CA PHE A 11 -9.30 -76.85 16.73
C PHE A 11 -9.99 -75.93 15.72
N PHE A 12 -10.63 -74.87 16.20
CA PHE A 12 -11.02 -73.75 15.34
C PHE A 12 -9.76 -72.92 15.02
N LEU A 13 -9.25 -73.03 13.79
CA LEU A 13 -8.28 -72.07 13.27
C LEU A 13 -9.01 -70.77 12.91
N SER A 14 -8.91 -69.77 13.77
CA SER A 14 -9.28 -68.39 13.45
C SER A 14 -8.17 -67.77 12.62
N CYS A 15 -8.36 -67.67 11.31
CA CYS A 15 -7.46 -66.91 10.44
C CYS A 15 -7.93 -65.45 10.43
N GLY A 16 -7.30 -64.59 11.25
CA GLY A 16 -7.42 -63.14 11.09
C GLY A 16 -6.64 -62.72 9.85
N LYS A 17 -7.20 -61.84 9.00
CA LYS A 17 -6.41 -61.22 7.94
C LYS A 17 -5.30 -60.39 8.60
N ASP A 18 -4.05 -60.87 8.54
CA ASP A 18 -2.89 -60.05 8.87
C ASP A 18 -2.73 -59.01 7.76
N ILE A 19 -3.35 -57.85 7.96
CA ILE A 19 -3.14 -56.70 7.09
C ILE A 19 -1.73 -56.16 7.40
N PRO A 20 -0.81 -56.10 6.42
CA PRO A 20 0.54 -55.64 6.66
C PRO A 20 0.54 -54.20 7.16
N ASN A 21 1.07 -53.96 8.36
CA ASN A 21 1.09 -52.63 8.97
C ASN A 21 2.10 -51.71 8.26
N ASN A 22 1.66 -51.01 7.23
CA ASN A 22 2.52 -50.19 6.38
C ASN A 22 1.92 -48.79 6.18
N VAL A 23 2.77 -47.78 6.05
CA VAL A 23 2.38 -46.35 5.90
C VAL A 23 1.58 -46.04 4.64
N CYS A 24 1.29 -47.05 3.83
CA CYS A 24 0.56 -46.94 2.58
C CYS A 24 -0.85 -47.51 2.58
N ASP A 25 -1.22 -48.20 3.65
CA ASP A 25 -2.53 -48.80 3.80
C ASP A 25 -3.38 -47.95 4.75
N PRO A 26 -4.48 -47.33 4.28
CA PRO A 26 -5.35 -46.48 5.09
C PRO A 26 -5.95 -47.18 6.32
N GLU A 27 -6.06 -48.52 6.29
CA GLU A 27 -6.60 -49.30 7.40
C GLU A 27 -5.52 -49.71 8.40
N SER A 28 -4.25 -49.39 8.14
CA SER A 28 -3.15 -49.73 9.04
C SER A 28 -2.89 -48.69 10.12
N LYS A 29 -2.36 -49.16 11.24
CA LYS A 29 -1.94 -48.30 12.36
C LYS A 29 -0.81 -47.35 11.97
N ALA A 30 0.14 -47.82 11.15
CA ALA A 30 1.26 -47.02 10.66
C ALA A 30 0.81 -45.84 9.80
N TYR A 31 -0.23 -46.01 8.97
CA TYR A 31 -0.82 -44.90 8.20
C TYR A 31 -1.46 -43.85 9.10
N ALA A 32 -2.23 -44.27 10.11
CA ALA A 32 -2.89 -43.35 11.05
C ALA A 32 -1.86 -42.53 11.84
N GLU A 33 -0.84 -43.18 12.41
CA GLU A 33 0.20 -42.51 13.20
C GLU A 33 1.03 -41.53 12.36
N THR A 34 1.39 -41.91 11.14
CA THR A 34 2.17 -41.06 10.22
C THR A 34 1.35 -39.86 9.77
N SER A 35 0.06 -40.04 9.45
CA SER A 35 -0.84 -38.97 9.03
C SER A 35 -1.04 -37.92 10.13
N VAL A 36 -1.21 -38.38 11.37
CA VAL A 36 -1.33 -37.50 12.54
C VAL A 36 -0.05 -36.70 12.76
N LEU A 37 1.11 -37.36 12.70
CA LEU A 37 2.41 -36.70 12.87
C LEU A 37 2.67 -35.64 11.79
N LEU A 38 2.38 -35.94 10.52
CA LEU A 38 2.51 -34.98 9.42
C LEU A 38 1.56 -33.79 9.60
N GLY A 39 0.34 -34.03 10.11
CA GLY A 39 -0.60 -32.98 10.48
C GLY A 39 -0.07 -32.04 11.56
N PHE A 40 0.54 -32.58 12.63
CA PHE A 40 1.17 -31.78 13.70
C PHE A 40 2.37 -30.97 13.21
N LEU A 41 3.16 -31.51 12.29
CA LEU A 41 4.31 -30.84 11.70
C LEU A 41 3.93 -29.83 10.59
N GLY A 42 2.65 -29.72 10.25
CA GLY A 42 2.17 -28.85 9.18
C GLY A 42 2.61 -29.28 7.78
N GLU A 43 3.09 -30.51 7.61
CA GLU A 43 3.55 -31.03 6.33
C GLU A 43 2.36 -31.52 5.49
N LYS A 44 2.08 -30.88 4.34
CA LYS A 44 1.07 -31.32 3.37
C LYS A 44 1.60 -32.41 2.42
N LYS A 45 2.10 -33.51 2.97
CA LYS A 45 2.61 -34.67 2.20
C LYS A 45 1.71 -35.87 2.41
N HIS A 46 1.53 -36.69 1.37
CA HIS A 46 0.81 -37.95 1.50
C HIS A 46 1.75 -39.04 2.05
N PRO A 47 1.37 -39.82 3.09
CA PRO A 47 2.22 -40.82 3.74
C PRO A 47 2.82 -41.87 2.78
N CYS A 48 2.05 -42.28 1.77
CA CYS A 48 2.49 -43.23 0.74
C CYS A 48 3.53 -42.71 -0.26
N TYR A 49 3.52 -41.40 -0.52
CA TYR A 49 4.11 -40.83 -1.71
C TYR A 49 5.06 -39.70 -1.33
N PRO A 50 6.23 -40.03 -0.74
CA PRO A 50 7.24 -39.06 -0.36
C PRO A 50 7.88 -38.47 -1.62
N GLY A 51 7.29 -37.40 -2.13
CA GLY A 51 7.73 -36.73 -3.36
C GLY A 51 6.65 -35.90 -4.05
N PHE A 52 5.38 -36.18 -3.77
CA PHE A 52 4.28 -35.36 -4.25
C PHE A 52 3.90 -34.33 -3.18
N ARG A 53 4.11 -33.04 -3.49
CA ARG A 53 3.37 -31.99 -2.81
C ARG A 53 1.91 -32.20 -3.17
N ILE A 54 1.05 -32.45 -2.18
CA ILE A 54 -0.38 -32.22 -2.38
C ILE A 54 -0.49 -30.70 -2.57
N VAL A 55 -0.58 -30.25 -3.83
CA VAL A 55 -1.05 -28.89 -4.11
C VAL A 55 -2.46 -28.87 -3.57
N SER A 56 -2.64 -28.24 -2.41
CA SER A 56 -3.92 -28.17 -1.75
C SER A 56 -4.88 -27.45 -2.68
N ASN A 57 -5.78 -28.22 -3.29
CA ASN A 57 -6.83 -27.85 -4.23
C ASN A 57 -6.48 -28.09 -5.72
N PRO A 58 -7.09 -29.09 -6.39
CA PRO A 58 -6.91 -29.32 -7.83
C PRO A 58 -7.48 -28.19 -8.72
N GLY A 59 -8.12 -27.18 -8.13
CA GLY A 59 -8.62 -26.01 -8.83
C GLY A 59 -7.57 -24.91 -9.08
N LEU A 60 -8.05 -23.67 -9.14
CA LEU A 60 -7.24 -22.47 -9.27
C LEU A 60 -6.56 -22.11 -7.94
N ASN A 61 -5.26 -21.83 -7.98
CA ASN A 61 -4.45 -21.45 -6.83
C ASN A 61 -3.74 -20.10 -7.07
N LEU A 62 -3.42 -19.40 -5.98
CA LEU A 62 -2.79 -18.09 -5.96
C LEU A 62 -1.48 -18.09 -5.17
N SER A 63 -0.54 -17.19 -5.53
CA SER A 63 0.67 -16.96 -4.73
C SER A 63 0.38 -16.28 -3.39
N SER A 64 -0.67 -15.46 -3.32
CA SER A 64 -1.14 -14.77 -2.11
C SER A 64 -2.64 -14.49 -2.20
N TYR A 65 -3.28 -14.38 -1.04
CA TYR A 65 -4.71 -14.05 -0.89
C TYR A 65 -4.93 -12.65 -0.32
N SER A 66 -3.86 -11.87 -0.17
CA SER A 66 -3.92 -10.50 0.29
C SER A 66 -2.82 -9.63 -0.30
N GLY A 67 -3.11 -8.33 -0.42
CA GLY A 67 -2.12 -7.34 -0.86
C GLY A 67 -2.46 -5.93 -0.41
N ILE A 68 -1.44 -5.08 -0.39
CA ILE A 68 -1.58 -3.65 -0.13
C ILE A 68 -0.96 -2.92 -1.32
N ILE A 69 -1.74 -2.02 -1.91
CA ILE A 69 -1.30 -1.04 -2.90
C ILE A 69 -1.50 0.35 -2.32
N SER A 70 -0.95 1.38 -2.96
CA SER A 70 -1.12 2.76 -2.54
C SER A 70 -1.37 3.61 -3.76
N GLU A 71 -2.11 4.70 -3.60
CA GLU A 71 -2.26 5.75 -4.61
C GLU A 71 -0.93 6.48 -4.90
N PHE A 72 0.06 6.29 -4.02
CA PHE A 72 1.44 6.71 -4.21
C PHE A 72 2.25 5.75 -5.10
N GLY A 73 3.31 6.28 -5.74
CA GLY A 73 4.39 5.48 -6.32
C GLY A 73 4.25 5.15 -7.82
N GLY A 74 3.22 5.69 -8.48
CA GLY A 74 3.06 5.63 -9.93
C GLY A 74 3.21 7.01 -10.58
N ASN A 75 2.09 7.64 -10.89
CA ASN A 75 1.97 8.95 -11.53
C ASN A 75 0.72 9.69 -10.99
N ALA A 76 0.34 10.81 -11.61
CA ALA A 76 -0.80 11.62 -11.17
C ALA A 76 -2.16 10.91 -11.24
N LEU A 77 -2.30 9.80 -11.97
CA LEU A 77 -3.56 9.05 -12.14
C LEU A 77 -3.50 7.62 -11.60
N GLN A 78 -2.29 7.11 -11.31
CA GLN A 78 -2.07 5.73 -10.93
C GLN A 78 -1.09 5.66 -9.77
N GLY A 79 -1.37 4.78 -8.83
CA GLY A 79 -0.46 4.49 -7.73
C GLY A 79 0.44 3.30 -7.98
N SER A 80 0.85 2.65 -6.90
CA SER A 80 1.67 1.45 -6.93
C SER A 80 0.92 0.27 -7.53
N SER A 81 1.69 -0.73 -7.95
CA SER A 81 1.17 -1.96 -8.53
C SER A 81 1.70 -3.18 -7.79
N LEU A 82 0.91 -4.25 -7.74
CA LEU A 82 1.26 -5.52 -7.12
C LEU A 82 0.94 -6.68 -8.06
N ASN A 83 1.84 -7.67 -8.12
CA ASN A 83 1.69 -8.85 -8.96
C ASN A 83 1.30 -10.09 -8.14
N PHE A 84 0.36 -10.87 -8.66
CA PHE A 84 -0.03 -12.16 -8.11
C PHE A 84 0.17 -13.24 -9.16
N GLU A 85 0.73 -14.38 -8.75
CA GLU A 85 0.85 -15.55 -9.61
C GLU A 85 -0.40 -16.43 -9.46
N LEU A 86 -0.85 -16.98 -10.58
CA LEU A 86 -2.02 -17.82 -10.76
C LEU A 86 -1.56 -19.15 -11.36
N PHE A 87 -2.04 -20.26 -10.84
CA PHE A 87 -1.71 -21.58 -11.37
C PHE A 87 -2.79 -22.63 -11.08
N LEU A 88 -2.85 -23.67 -11.90
CA LEU A 88 -3.75 -24.81 -11.69
C LEU A 88 -3.06 -25.88 -10.83
N GLY A 89 -3.84 -26.55 -9.99
CA GLY A 89 -3.35 -27.67 -9.17
C GLY A 89 -3.20 -28.99 -9.93
N MET A 90 -3.81 -29.11 -11.11
CA MET A 90 -3.71 -30.27 -11.99
C MET A 90 -3.99 -29.92 -13.45
N ALA A 91 -3.58 -30.82 -14.36
CA ALA A 91 -3.90 -30.74 -15.78
C ALA A 91 -5.41 -30.82 -16.02
N PRO A 92 -6.02 -29.85 -16.71
CA PRO A 92 -7.42 -29.92 -17.10
C PRO A 92 -7.59 -30.80 -18.35
N ARG A 93 -8.78 -31.38 -18.54
CA ARG A 93 -9.19 -32.09 -19.76
C ARG A 93 -9.83 -31.16 -20.78
N ASP A 94 -10.54 -30.14 -20.31
CA ASP A 94 -11.11 -29.05 -21.10
C ASP A 94 -10.56 -27.71 -20.63
N PRO A 95 -10.41 -26.69 -21.49
CA PRO A 95 -9.85 -25.40 -21.09
C PRO A 95 -10.52 -24.79 -19.86
N VAL A 96 -9.71 -24.20 -18.97
CA VAL A 96 -10.17 -23.45 -17.81
C VAL A 96 -10.07 -21.96 -18.13
N SER A 97 -11.22 -21.27 -18.14
CA SER A 97 -11.30 -19.82 -18.31
C SER A 97 -11.54 -19.14 -16.97
N VAL A 98 -10.70 -18.18 -16.62
CA VAL A 98 -10.79 -17.43 -15.36
C VAL A 98 -11.07 -15.97 -15.66
N GLN A 99 -12.19 -15.46 -15.16
CA GLN A 99 -12.51 -14.02 -15.20
C GLN A 99 -12.02 -13.35 -13.93
N VAL A 100 -11.46 -12.15 -14.06
CA VAL A 100 -11.03 -11.32 -12.92
C VAL A 100 -11.98 -10.14 -12.79
N ILE A 101 -12.56 -10.00 -11.61
CA ILE A 101 -13.55 -8.97 -11.28
C ILE A 101 -13.03 -8.15 -10.10
N VAL A 102 -12.95 -6.84 -10.29
CA VAL A 102 -12.62 -5.88 -9.22
C VAL A 102 -13.94 -5.45 -8.56
N SER A 103 -14.04 -5.54 -7.23
CA SER A 103 -15.25 -5.12 -6.53
C SER A 103 -15.53 -3.62 -6.66
N ASN A 104 -14.48 -2.80 -6.82
CA ASN A 104 -14.59 -1.37 -7.08
C ASN A 104 -13.47 -0.91 -8.05
N PRO A 105 -13.78 -0.64 -9.34
CA PRO A 105 -12.79 -0.19 -10.31
C PRO A 105 -12.30 1.25 -10.09
N ALA A 106 -12.96 2.04 -9.22
CA ALA A 106 -12.47 3.35 -8.84
C ALA A 106 -11.24 3.29 -7.92
N TYR A 107 -10.96 2.14 -7.30
CA TYR A 107 -9.78 1.97 -6.43
C TYR A 107 -8.61 1.30 -7.13
N ALA A 108 -8.89 0.37 -8.05
CA ALA A 108 -7.84 -0.35 -8.74
C ALA A 108 -8.27 -0.84 -10.11
N THR A 109 -7.29 -0.96 -11.00
CA THR A 109 -7.40 -1.65 -12.28
C THR A 109 -6.62 -2.95 -12.23
N VAL A 110 -7.00 -3.92 -13.07
CA VAL A 110 -6.33 -5.23 -13.15
C VAL A 110 -5.98 -5.56 -14.59
N THR A 111 -4.80 -6.14 -14.82
CA THR A 111 -4.35 -6.58 -16.14
C THR A 111 -3.53 -7.87 -16.02
N PRO A 112 -3.84 -8.91 -16.81
CA PRO A 112 -5.05 -9.11 -17.63
C PRO A 112 -6.35 -9.23 -16.81
N THR A 113 -7.50 -9.00 -17.45
CA THR A 113 -8.84 -9.20 -16.85
C THR A 113 -9.36 -10.64 -17.00
N SER A 114 -8.69 -11.48 -17.79
CA SER A 114 -9.05 -12.88 -17.95
C SER A 114 -7.84 -13.75 -18.29
N PHE A 115 -7.89 -15.01 -17.91
CA PHE A 115 -6.89 -16.03 -18.21
C PHE A 115 -7.54 -17.29 -18.77
N VAL A 116 -6.82 -18.02 -19.61
CA VAL A 116 -7.26 -19.32 -20.14
C VAL A 116 -6.13 -20.30 -20.01
N TRP A 117 -6.32 -21.42 -19.32
CA TRP A 117 -5.40 -22.56 -19.36
C TRP A 117 -5.97 -23.67 -20.22
N THR A 118 -5.13 -24.33 -21.00
CA THR A 118 -5.41 -25.51 -21.80
C THR A 118 -4.68 -26.72 -21.21
N THR A 119 -4.91 -27.90 -21.80
CA THR A 119 -4.20 -29.14 -21.46
C THR A 119 -2.69 -29.05 -21.67
N SER A 120 -2.21 -28.14 -22.54
CA SER A 120 -0.79 -28.02 -22.90
C SER A 120 -0.03 -26.96 -22.10
N ASP A 121 -0.72 -25.99 -21.49
CA ASP A 121 -0.08 -24.87 -20.77
C ASP A 121 -0.46 -24.80 -19.28
N TRP A 122 -1.11 -25.84 -18.73
CA TRP A 122 -1.63 -25.86 -17.36
C TRP A 122 -0.57 -25.63 -16.27
N GLU A 123 0.67 -26.05 -16.50
CA GLU A 123 1.80 -25.85 -15.59
C GLU A 123 2.38 -24.43 -15.65
N VAL A 124 2.02 -23.65 -16.69
CA VAL A 124 2.49 -22.29 -16.87
C VAL A 124 1.75 -21.37 -15.90
N LYS A 125 2.49 -20.84 -14.93
CA LYS A 125 2.00 -19.78 -14.04
C LYS A 125 1.68 -18.54 -14.85
N LYS A 126 0.54 -17.90 -14.56
CA LYS A 126 0.13 -16.64 -15.18
C LYS A 126 0.14 -15.54 -14.13
N ASN A 127 0.50 -14.33 -14.52
CA ASN A 127 0.56 -13.19 -13.60
C ASN A 127 -0.60 -12.25 -13.85
N ILE A 128 -1.19 -11.78 -12.75
CA ILE A 128 -2.08 -10.63 -12.76
C ILE A 128 -1.39 -9.46 -12.05
N THR A 129 -1.46 -8.30 -12.67
CA THR A 129 -1.03 -7.02 -12.10
C THR A 129 -2.26 -6.25 -11.65
N ILE A 130 -2.26 -5.83 -10.38
CA ILE A 130 -3.25 -4.92 -9.80
C ILE A 130 -2.58 -3.56 -9.65
N THR A 131 -3.16 -2.50 -10.18
CA THR A 131 -2.63 -1.13 -10.13
C THR A 131 -3.63 -0.22 -9.43
N ALA A 132 -3.18 0.52 -8.42
CA ALA A 132 -4.00 1.50 -7.72
C ALA A 132 -4.41 2.64 -8.66
N VAL A 133 -5.64 3.12 -8.52
CA VAL A 133 -6.11 4.36 -9.14
C VAL A 133 -5.91 5.48 -8.12
N ASN A 134 -5.17 6.52 -8.50
CA ASN A 134 -4.93 7.69 -7.67
C ASN A 134 -6.12 8.65 -7.82
N ASP A 135 -6.73 9.07 -6.71
CA ASP A 135 -7.82 10.04 -6.69
C ASP A 135 -7.39 11.38 -6.04
N THR A 136 -8.36 12.21 -5.65
CA THR A 136 -8.10 13.56 -5.09
C THR A 136 -8.90 13.81 -3.81
N VAL A 137 -9.42 12.73 -3.21
CA VAL A 137 -10.29 12.75 -2.04
C VAL A 137 -9.53 12.14 -0.87
N ILE A 138 -9.36 12.90 0.21
CA ILE A 138 -8.90 12.31 1.47
C ILE A 138 -9.95 11.34 2.00
N ASN A 139 -9.62 10.06 1.99
CA ASN A 139 -10.54 8.99 2.34
C ASN A 139 -9.86 7.84 3.10
N GLY A 140 -8.54 7.94 3.33
CA GLY A 140 -7.78 7.01 4.15
C GLY A 140 -7.65 5.62 3.53
N THR A 141 -7.25 4.65 4.35
CA THR A 141 -7.09 3.26 3.87
C THR A 141 -8.45 2.63 3.59
N ARG A 142 -8.63 2.15 2.35
CA ARG A 142 -9.87 1.49 1.91
C ARG A 142 -9.60 0.03 1.57
N ASN A 143 -10.60 -0.82 1.81
CA ASN A 143 -10.53 -2.24 1.48
C ASN A 143 -11.36 -2.54 0.23
N PHE A 144 -10.88 -3.44 -0.62
CA PHE A 144 -11.62 -3.97 -1.76
C PHE A 144 -11.23 -5.41 -2.06
N LEU A 145 -11.94 -6.07 -2.97
CA LEU A 145 -11.73 -7.46 -3.30
C LEU A 145 -11.44 -7.61 -4.79
N ILE A 146 -10.52 -8.53 -5.11
CA ILE A 146 -10.42 -9.12 -6.44
C ILE A 146 -11.01 -10.52 -6.39
N ARG A 147 -12.02 -10.77 -7.21
CA ARG A 147 -12.64 -12.07 -7.37
C ARG A 147 -12.15 -12.70 -8.67
N LEU A 148 -11.65 -13.92 -8.59
CA LEU A 148 -11.30 -14.74 -9.73
C LEU A 148 -12.33 -15.85 -9.86
N ALA A 149 -13.06 -15.87 -10.96
CA ALA A 149 -14.14 -16.81 -11.23
C ALA A 149 -13.72 -17.80 -12.32
N PRO A 150 -13.15 -18.97 -11.95
CA PRO A 150 -12.78 -20.01 -12.90
C PRO A 150 -14.00 -20.79 -13.39
N THR A 151 -14.01 -21.12 -14.68
CA THR A 151 -15.04 -21.92 -15.35
C THR A 151 -14.39 -22.94 -16.29
N SER A 152 -14.95 -24.14 -16.39
CA SER A 152 -14.51 -25.18 -17.32
C SER A 152 -15.64 -26.19 -17.52
N ASN A 153 -15.62 -26.90 -18.65
CA ASN A 153 -16.46 -28.07 -18.88
C ASN A 153 -15.89 -29.34 -18.23
N ASP A 154 -14.64 -29.29 -17.74
CA ASP A 154 -14.03 -30.40 -17.03
C ASP A 154 -14.54 -30.48 -15.59
N SER A 155 -15.53 -31.35 -15.37
CA SER A 155 -16.11 -31.63 -14.05
C SER A 155 -15.13 -32.19 -13.01
N SER A 156 -13.93 -32.64 -13.41
CA SER A 156 -12.89 -33.08 -12.48
C SER A 156 -12.13 -31.92 -11.85
N MET A 157 -12.13 -30.76 -12.50
CA MET A 157 -11.56 -29.53 -11.96
C MET A 157 -12.47 -29.03 -10.85
N ARG A 158 -12.04 -29.14 -9.58
CA ARG A 158 -12.77 -28.61 -8.42
C ARG A 158 -12.64 -27.09 -8.35
N LEU A 159 -13.21 -26.41 -9.35
CA LEU A 159 -13.12 -24.97 -9.52
C LEU A 159 -14.01 -24.26 -8.49
N GLN A 160 -13.39 -23.34 -7.75
CA GLN A 160 -14.06 -22.44 -6.82
C GLN A 160 -13.48 -21.05 -7.03
N ASP A 161 -14.32 -20.05 -6.82
CA ASP A 161 -13.89 -18.67 -6.85
C ASP A 161 -12.76 -18.43 -5.85
N GLN A 162 -11.74 -17.70 -6.30
CA GLN A 162 -10.66 -17.25 -5.44
C GLN A 162 -10.84 -15.76 -5.15
N ILE A 163 -10.54 -15.34 -3.93
CA ILE A 163 -10.68 -13.95 -3.50
C ILE A 163 -9.33 -13.47 -2.99
N ILE A 164 -8.88 -12.33 -3.50
CA ILE A 164 -7.75 -11.58 -2.96
C ILE A 164 -8.30 -10.38 -2.19
N SER A 165 -7.96 -10.31 -0.90
CA SER A 165 -8.31 -9.17 -0.05
C SER A 165 -7.28 -8.06 -0.22
N MET A 166 -7.72 -6.91 -0.72
CA MET A 166 -6.82 -5.80 -1.04
C MET A 166 -7.08 -4.60 -0.15
N GLN A 167 -6.01 -3.88 0.18
CA GLN A 167 -6.08 -2.55 0.76
C GLN A 167 -5.42 -1.53 -0.16
N ILE A 168 -6.00 -0.35 -0.26
CA ILE A 168 -5.42 0.80 -0.94
C ILE A 168 -5.12 1.89 0.09
N LEU A 169 -3.86 2.34 0.13
CA LEU A 169 -3.41 3.44 0.97
C LEU A 169 -3.54 4.76 0.21
N ASP A 170 -4.32 5.67 0.78
CA ASP A 170 -4.51 7.05 0.34
C ASP A 170 -3.21 7.87 0.50
N ASN A 171 -2.90 8.70 -0.49
CA ASN A 171 -1.74 9.58 -0.56
C ASN A 171 -2.11 11.07 -0.53
N ASP A 172 -3.40 11.40 -0.40
CA ASP A 172 -3.87 12.78 -0.32
C ASP A 172 -3.62 13.38 1.06
N LYS A 173 -3.35 14.69 1.07
CA LYS A 173 -2.81 15.40 2.24
C LYS A 173 -3.48 16.75 2.44
N ILE A 174 -3.51 17.20 3.69
CA ILE A 174 -3.97 18.54 4.03
C ILE A 174 -2.80 19.52 4.04
N ILE A 175 -3.01 20.70 3.45
CA ILE A 175 -2.19 21.88 3.69
C ILE A 175 -3.08 22.99 4.26
N PHE A 176 -2.55 23.71 5.23
CA PHE A 176 -3.26 24.79 5.89
C PHE A 176 -2.30 25.91 6.28
N ILE A 177 -2.87 27.03 6.71
CA ILE A 177 -2.13 28.16 7.28
C ILE A 177 -2.40 28.18 8.78
N THR A 178 -1.34 28.42 9.56
CA THR A 178 -1.44 28.54 11.02
C THR A 178 -2.58 29.46 11.45
N THR A 179 -3.22 29.10 12.54
CA THR A 179 -4.34 29.87 13.13
C THR A 179 -3.84 31.19 13.72
N SER A 180 -2.64 31.17 14.30
CA SER A 180 -1.95 32.34 14.84
C SER A 180 -0.87 32.85 13.88
N SER A 181 -0.37 34.05 14.15
CA SER A 181 0.75 34.67 13.44
C SER A 181 1.96 34.81 14.35
N TYR A 182 3.15 34.68 13.76
CA TYR A 182 4.41 34.55 14.48
C TYR A 182 5.48 35.46 13.86
N SER A 183 6.40 35.94 14.70
CA SER A 183 7.61 36.59 14.23
C SER A 183 8.58 35.57 13.62
N GLY A 184 9.72 36.01 13.10
CA GLY A 184 10.77 35.16 12.56
C GLY A 184 11.46 34.25 13.59
N ILE A 185 11.14 34.35 14.88
CA ILE A 185 11.67 33.46 15.93
C ILE A 185 10.73 32.26 16.09
N LEU A 186 10.85 31.28 15.20
CA LEU A 186 10.05 30.06 15.20
C LEU A 186 10.74 28.89 15.94
N GLY A 187 12.00 29.08 16.37
CA GLY A 187 12.82 28.01 16.94
C GLY A 187 13.42 27.10 15.87
N GLY A 188 13.70 27.66 14.68
CA GLY A 188 14.10 26.89 13.51
C GLY A 188 12.95 26.15 12.85
N THR A 189 13.26 25.34 11.85
CA THR A 189 12.29 24.51 11.12
C THR A 189 11.61 23.48 12.04
N PHE A 190 12.34 22.90 13.00
CA PHE A 190 11.79 21.98 14.01
C PHE A 190 10.85 22.65 15.02
N GLY A 191 11.17 23.88 15.43
CA GLY A 191 10.27 24.66 16.27
C GLY A 191 8.98 25.04 15.52
N ALA A 192 9.10 25.39 14.24
CA ALA A 192 7.95 25.62 13.37
C ALA A 192 7.10 24.35 13.15
N ASP A 193 7.71 23.17 13.05
CA ASP A 193 6.98 21.89 13.04
C ASP A 193 6.19 21.67 14.32
N SER A 194 6.77 22.00 15.48
CA SER A 194 6.08 21.89 16.76
C SER A 194 4.85 22.81 16.82
N ILE A 195 4.94 24.00 16.21
CA ILE A 195 3.79 24.90 16.05
C ILE A 195 2.74 24.27 15.13
N CYS A 196 3.12 23.74 13.96
CA CYS A 196 2.17 23.07 13.06
C CYS A 196 1.49 21.87 13.71
N GLN A 197 2.22 21.06 14.47
CA GLN A 197 1.70 19.89 15.16
C GLN A 197 0.70 20.26 16.26
N ALA A 198 0.91 21.41 16.92
CA ALA A 198 0.04 21.91 17.98
C ALA A 198 -1.15 22.73 17.45
N ASP A 199 -1.14 23.15 16.17
CA ASP A 199 -2.24 23.91 15.59
C ASP A 199 -3.51 23.06 15.51
N THR A 200 -4.64 23.66 15.91
CA THR A 200 -5.96 23.02 15.87
C THR A 200 -6.38 22.54 14.47
N LYS A 201 -5.76 23.06 13.41
CA LYS A 201 -6.00 22.65 12.02
C LYS A 201 -5.19 21.42 11.60
N CYS A 202 -4.23 20.95 12.41
CA CYS A 202 -3.58 19.68 12.16
C CYS A 202 -4.58 18.53 12.44
N PRO A 203 -4.84 17.62 11.48
CA PRO A 203 -5.80 16.56 11.69
C PRO A 203 -5.41 15.63 12.85
N THR A 204 -6.39 15.20 13.64
CA THR A 204 -6.15 14.32 14.80
C THR A 204 -5.46 13.02 14.37
N GLY A 205 -4.36 12.67 15.06
CA GLY A 205 -3.58 11.47 14.77
C GLY A 205 -2.65 11.59 13.56
N LYS A 206 -2.57 12.77 12.92
CA LYS A 206 -1.62 13.05 11.84
C LYS A 206 -0.42 13.86 12.33
N ILE A 207 0.65 13.80 11.53
CA ILE A 207 1.85 14.61 11.73
C ILE A 207 1.78 15.80 10.78
N CYS A 208 2.01 17.00 11.30
CA CYS A 208 2.05 18.23 10.49
C CYS A 208 3.39 18.92 10.64
N LYS A 209 4.00 19.29 9.50
CA LYS A 209 5.27 20.02 9.43
C LYS A 209 5.12 21.36 8.74
N ALA A 210 5.99 22.31 9.07
CA ALA A 210 6.01 23.63 8.45
C ALA A 210 6.64 23.60 7.06
N MET A 211 5.98 24.18 6.07
CA MET A 211 6.56 24.39 4.75
C MET A 211 7.42 25.66 4.75
N LEU A 212 8.56 25.55 5.41
CA LEU A 212 9.58 26.59 5.54
C LEU A 212 10.92 26.04 5.07
N VAL A 213 11.72 26.85 4.37
CA VAL A 213 13.11 26.51 4.06
C VAL A 213 14.06 27.50 4.72
N ASP A 214 15.31 27.11 4.81
CA ASP A 214 16.38 27.97 5.29
C ASP A 214 17.61 27.80 4.41
N ALA A 215 18.27 28.90 4.01
CA ALA A 215 19.44 28.88 3.13
C ALA A 215 20.78 28.88 3.89
N GLY A 216 20.74 28.88 5.23
CA GLY A 216 21.92 29.01 6.08
C GLY A 216 22.33 27.70 6.75
N SER A 217 21.37 27.01 7.36
CA SER A 217 21.58 25.72 8.04
C SER A 217 21.16 24.52 7.18
N ASP A 218 20.44 24.76 6.08
CA ASP A 218 19.94 23.77 5.13
C ASP A 218 19.19 22.62 5.81
N THR A 219 18.51 22.90 6.93
CA THR A 219 17.76 21.87 7.68
C THR A 219 16.52 21.42 6.93
N ARG A 220 15.95 22.30 6.11
CA ARG A 220 14.85 22.01 5.20
C ARG A 220 15.05 22.73 3.87
N LYS A 221 14.97 21.99 2.77
CA LYS A 221 15.19 22.49 1.40
C LYS A 221 14.28 21.79 0.40
N ALA A 222 13.57 22.58 -0.41
CA ALA A 222 12.64 22.08 -1.44
C ALA A 222 13.34 21.75 -2.76
N SER A 223 14.38 22.51 -3.11
CA SER A 223 15.14 22.33 -4.34
C SER A 223 16.49 23.00 -4.23
N ASN A 224 17.53 22.38 -4.80
CA ASN A 224 18.82 23.03 -4.98
C ASN A 224 18.85 23.88 -6.27
N THR A 225 18.24 23.38 -7.34
CA THR A 225 18.15 24.03 -8.65
C THR A 225 16.73 24.56 -8.87
N ALA A 226 16.59 25.74 -9.47
CA ALA A 226 15.30 26.36 -9.73
C ALA A 226 14.30 25.43 -10.43
N ASN A 227 13.14 25.20 -9.79
CA ASN A 227 12.00 24.43 -10.29
C ASN A 227 12.22 22.92 -10.57
N ILE A 228 13.30 22.32 -10.05
CA ILE A 228 13.61 20.91 -10.32
C ILE A 228 13.14 19.96 -9.21
N GLY A 229 13.28 20.37 -7.95
CA GLY A 229 13.05 19.52 -6.77
C GLY A 229 14.21 18.56 -6.51
N ASP A 230 15.44 18.91 -6.90
CA ASP A 230 16.64 18.11 -6.69
C ASP A 230 17.26 18.36 -5.32
N ASN A 231 17.90 17.33 -4.74
CA ASN A 231 18.62 17.41 -3.47
C ASN A 231 17.79 17.97 -2.30
N GLN A 232 16.55 17.49 -2.18
CA GLN A 232 15.64 17.85 -1.09
C GLN A 232 16.20 17.43 0.27
N ILE A 233 16.01 18.29 1.27
CA ILE A 233 16.37 18.00 2.67
C ILE A 233 15.10 18.18 3.51
N ASP A 234 14.68 17.13 4.22
CA ASP A 234 13.45 17.07 5.05
C ASP A 234 12.25 17.82 4.45
N TRP A 235 12.04 17.67 3.13
CA TRP A 235 10.99 18.39 2.43
C TRP A 235 9.61 17.84 2.77
N VAL A 236 8.63 18.75 2.88
CA VAL A 236 7.34 18.46 3.50
C VAL A 236 6.27 18.01 2.53
N LEU A 237 6.40 18.35 1.24
CA LEU A 237 5.48 17.85 0.23
C LEU A 237 5.93 16.44 -0.20
N LYS A 238 4.97 15.60 -0.60
CA LYS A 238 5.21 14.24 -1.07
C LYS A 238 5.03 14.14 -2.59
N PRO A 239 5.65 13.17 -3.27
CA PRO A 239 5.49 13.03 -4.72
C PRO A 239 4.09 12.56 -5.10
N PHE A 240 3.55 13.08 -6.20
CA PHE A 240 2.25 12.68 -6.75
C PHE A 240 1.07 12.72 -5.76
N SER A 241 1.15 13.56 -4.74
CA SER A 241 0.09 13.72 -3.75
C SER A 241 -0.81 14.88 -4.13
N THR A 242 -2.12 14.71 -3.93
CA THR A 242 -3.04 15.84 -3.95
C THR A 242 -3.03 16.52 -2.61
N TYR A 243 -2.97 17.86 -2.63
CA TYR A 243 -3.15 18.67 -1.44
C TYR A 243 -4.51 19.36 -1.49
N VAL A 244 -5.25 19.23 -0.40
CA VAL A 244 -6.54 19.89 -0.19
C VAL A 244 -6.44 20.89 0.95
N ARG A 245 -7.32 21.89 0.95
CA ARG A 245 -7.44 22.80 2.08
C ARG A 245 -8.01 22.08 3.30
N ASN A 246 -7.71 22.62 4.48
CA ASN A 246 -8.36 22.16 5.72
C ASN A 246 -9.78 22.70 5.93
N ASP A 247 -10.17 23.78 5.25
CA ASP A 247 -11.48 24.44 5.43
C ASP A 247 -12.59 23.88 4.53
N SER A 248 -12.20 23.17 3.48
CA SER A 248 -13.07 22.69 2.42
C SER A 248 -12.37 21.54 1.70
N ALA A 249 -13.14 20.63 1.09
CA ALA A 249 -12.58 19.61 0.19
C ALA A 249 -12.05 20.20 -1.15
N THR A 250 -11.64 21.48 -1.14
CA THR A 250 -11.10 22.14 -2.32
C THR A 250 -9.68 21.65 -2.55
N VAL A 251 -9.46 21.02 -3.70
CA VAL A 251 -8.13 20.66 -4.19
C VAL A 251 -7.33 21.93 -4.50
N ILE A 252 -6.18 22.07 -3.86
CA ILE A 252 -5.20 23.13 -4.13
C ILE A 252 -4.42 22.79 -5.39
N GLY A 253 -3.92 21.56 -5.47
CA GLY A 253 -3.17 21.07 -6.60
C GLY A 253 -2.46 19.76 -6.29
N THR A 254 -1.81 19.22 -7.30
CA THR A 254 -1.03 17.98 -7.23
C THR A 254 0.45 18.27 -7.37
N THR A 255 1.27 17.48 -6.69
CA THR A 255 2.72 17.59 -6.80
C THR A 255 3.30 16.72 -7.91
N THR A 256 4.47 17.12 -8.40
CA THR A 256 5.26 16.34 -9.36
C THR A 256 5.92 15.13 -8.70
N ALA A 257 6.63 14.32 -9.49
CA ALA A 257 7.50 13.25 -9.00
C ALA A 257 8.61 13.76 -8.04
N SER A 258 8.94 15.05 -8.12
CA SER A 258 9.92 15.71 -7.26
C SER A 258 9.27 16.46 -6.10
N SER A 259 8.00 16.17 -5.77
CA SER A 259 7.30 16.75 -4.62
C SER A 259 7.16 18.28 -4.66
N LEU A 260 7.05 18.89 -5.85
CA LEU A 260 6.78 20.33 -6.00
C LEU A 260 5.39 20.54 -6.57
N PHE A 261 4.67 21.61 -6.18
CA PHE A 261 3.41 21.93 -6.84
C PHE A 261 3.61 22.30 -8.30
N THR A 262 2.68 21.88 -9.14
CA THR A 262 2.57 22.39 -10.51
C THR A 262 1.65 23.61 -10.50
N PHE A 263 2.17 24.78 -10.86
CA PHE A 263 1.37 26.00 -10.98
C PHE A 263 0.64 26.04 -12.34
N PRO A 264 -0.57 26.63 -12.43
CA PRO A 264 -1.26 27.32 -11.35
C PRO A 264 -1.92 26.36 -10.35
N ILE A 265 -1.91 26.75 -9.08
CA ILE A 265 -2.68 26.11 -8.01
C ILE A 265 -3.94 26.91 -7.72
N VAL A 266 -4.90 26.29 -7.07
CA VAL A 266 -5.96 27.03 -6.37
C VAL A 266 -5.35 27.63 -5.10
N ALA A 267 -5.69 28.87 -4.79
CA ALA A 267 -5.23 29.57 -3.59
C ALA A 267 -5.34 28.68 -2.33
N ILE A 268 -4.24 28.58 -1.57
CA ILE A 268 -4.17 27.87 -0.29
C ILE A 268 -5.15 28.50 0.70
N ARG A 269 -5.39 29.81 0.59
CA ARG A 269 -6.47 30.53 1.27
C ARG A 269 -7.11 31.56 0.34
N PRO A 270 -8.45 31.65 0.30
CA PRO A 270 -9.13 32.55 -0.63
C PRO A 270 -8.97 34.04 -0.28
N THR A 271 -8.68 34.37 0.98
CA THR A 271 -8.39 35.74 1.43
C THR A 271 -6.89 35.97 1.47
N SER A 272 -6.40 36.96 0.71
CA SER A 272 -4.97 37.28 0.67
C SER A 272 -4.46 37.67 2.06
N SER A 273 -3.32 37.07 2.38
CA SER A 273 -2.50 37.26 3.58
C SER A 273 -1.09 36.83 3.19
N THR A 274 -0.10 37.35 3.88
CA THR A 274 1.29 36.93 3.70
C THR A 274 1.61 35.75 4.61
N ALA A 275 2.38 34.77 4.13
CA ALA A 275 2.80 33.60 4.92
C ALA A 275 4.31 33.37 4.81
N TRP A 276 5.00 33.16 5.94
CA TRP A 276 6.43 32.83 5.92
C TRP A 276 6.67 31.53 5.15
N THR A 277 7.71 31.53 4.31
CA THR A 277 8.15 30.36 3.54
C THR A 277 9.67 30.23 3.49
N GLY A 278 10.39 31.36 3.41
CA GLY A 278 11.82 31.38 3.08
C GLY A 278 12.15 30.89 1.67
N LEU A 279 11.14 30.57 0.86
CA LEU A 279 11.30 30.09 -0.50
C LEU A 279 11.40 31.28 -1.45
N SER A 280 12.28 31.19 -2.43
CA SER A 280 12.18 31.97 -3.66
C SER A 280 11.00 31.47 -4.50
N SER A 281 10.55 32.27 -5.47
CA SER A 281 9.43 31.93 -6.36
C SER A 281 9.71 30.72 -7.28
N ASP A 282 10.89 30.13 -7.22
CA ASP A 282 11.36 29.03 -8.06
C ASP A 282 11.73 27.78 -7.24
N TRP A 283 11.19 27.67 -6.02
CA TRP A 283 11.43 26.57 -5.07
C TRP A 283 12.83 26.50 -4.45
N THR A 284 13.75 27.41 -4.79
CA THR A 284 15.05 27.49 -4.11
C THR A 284 14.92 28.17 -2.74
N SER A 285 15.85 27.90 -1.83
CA SER A 285 15.93 28.63 -0.56
C SER A 285 16.35 30.09 -0.80
N ASN A 286 15.60 31.03 -0.24
CA ASN A 286 15.90 32.45 -0.31
C ASN A 286 16.93 32.85 0.77
N ALA A 287 17.74 33.87 0.50
CA ALA A 287 18.69 34.43 1.47
C ALA A 287 18.01 35.11 2.67
N ASN A 288 16.74 35.52 2.54
CA ASN A 288 15.94 36.09 3.62
C ASN A 288 15.17 34.97 4.34
N HIS A 289 15.66 34.54 5.50
CA HIS A 289 15.07 33.45 6.29
C HIS A 289 15.18 33.69 7.81
N CYS A 290 15.24 34.96 8.25
CA CYS A 290 15.25 35.34 9.67
C CYS A 290 16.28 34.60 10.54
N GLY A 291 17.51 34.45 10.03
CA GLY A 291 18.57 33.70 10.71
C GLY A 291 18.19 32.24 10.96
N SER A 292 17.68 31.58 9.92
CA SER A 292 17.12 30.23 9.97
C SER A 292 15.96 30.12 10.96
N TRP A 293 15.09 31.12 10.94
CA TRP A 293 13.89 31.20 11.78
C TRP A 293 14.19 31.23 13.28
N THR A 294 15.30 31.87 13.67
CA THR A 294 15.71 32.03 15.08
C THR A 294 15.84 33.48 15.51
N LEU A 295 15.77 34.44 14.59
CA LEU A 295 16.00 35.86 14.87
C LEU A 295 14.75 36.71 14.57
N ASN A 296 14.61 37.80 15.32
CA ASN A 296 13.61 38.85 15.08
C ASN A 296 14.19 40.06 14.31
N THR A 297 15.43 39.96 13.85
CA THR A 297 16.13 40.99 13.06
C THR A 297 16.36 40.53 11.63
N GLY A 298 16.55 41.49 10.73
CA GLY A 298 16.69 41.22 9.29
C GLY A 298 15.34 40.94 8.62
N ASN A 299 15.38 40.18 7.53
CA ASN A 299 14.21 39.87 6.71
C ASN A 299 14.00 38.37 6.53
N GLY A 300 12.74 37.98 6.36
CA GLY A 300 12.31 36.66 5.91
C GLY A 300 11.56 36.78 4.58
N ASN A 301 11.65 35.78 3.72
CA ASN A 301 10.85 35.73 2.52
C ASN A 301 9.51 35.03 2.78
N ALA A 302 8.47 35.49 2.10
CA ALA A 302 7.11 35.04 2.32
C ALA A 302 6.32 34.95 1.01
N GLY A 303 5.31 34.08 0.99
CA GLY A 303 4.36 33.93 -0.11
C GLY A 303 3.04 34.68 0.14
N ASP A 304 2.26 34.88 -0.92
CA ASP A 304 0.87 35.34 -0.87
C ASP A 304 -0.08 34.14 -0.81
N THR A 305 -0.79 33.99 0.29
CA THR A 305 -1.70 32.85 0.54
C THR A 305 -2.87 32.76 -0.45
N ALA A 306 -3.22 33.85 -1.13
CA ALA A 306 -4.20 33.87 -2.21
C ALA A 306 -3.59 33.74 -3.61
N GLY A 307 -2.26 33.69 -3.71
CA GLY A 307 -1.55 33.49 -4.95
C GLY A 307 -1.88 32.13 -5.58
N THR A 308 -2.08 32.13 -6.90
CA THR A 308 -2.29 30.91 -7.70
C THR A 308 -1.06 30.54 -8.51
N GLY A 309 -0.11 31.46 -8.68
CA GLY A 309 1.19 31.21 -9.30
C GLY A 309 2.30 31.05 -8.27
N THR A 310 3.53 31.24 -8.71
CA THR A 310 4.73 31.14 -7.88
C THR A 310 4.79 32.12 -6.71
N SER A 311 4.02 33.22 -6.77
CA SER A 311 3.85 34.14 -5.64
C SER A 311 3.27 33.46 -4.40
N ALA A 312 2.58 32.32 -4.55
CA ALA A 312 2.07 31.53 -3.43
C ALA A 312 3.17 31.06 -2.47
N ILE A 313 4.37 30.80 -3.00
CA ILE A 313 5.53 30.32 -2.23
C ILE A 313 6.59 31.40 -2.00
N GLY A 314 6.74 32.35 -2.92
CA GLY A 314 7.74 33.41 -2.79
C GLY A 314 7.27 34.68 -3.51
N PHE A 315 6.89 35.69 -2.74
CA PHE A 315 6.34 36.94 -3.23
C PHE A 315 7.21 38.15 -2.85
N ASN A 316 7.47 38.35 -1.57
CA ASN A 316 8.26 39.48 -1.07
C ASN A 316 8.90 39.16 0.28
N SER A 317 9.85 39.99 0.68
CA SER A 317 10.52 39.90 1.97
C SER A 317 9.95 40.89 2.98
N PHE A 318 9.85 40.45 4.23
CA PHE A 318 9.27 41.21 5.33
C PHE A 318 10.21 41.19 6.53
N THR A 319 10.11 42.19 7.39
CA THR A 319 10.95 42.28 8.59
C THR A 319 10.63 41.12 9.54
N CYS A 320 11.66 40.53 10.14
CA CYS A 320 11.50 39.36 11.01
C CYS A 320 10.75 39.65 12.32
N ASN A 321 10.46 40.91 12.64
CA ASN A 321 9.57 41.28 13.75
C ASN A 321 8.08 41.35 13.34
N SER A 322 7.75 41.16 12.06
CA SER A 322 6.37 41.09 11.57
C SER A 322 5.71 39.79 12.02
N ASN A 323 4.48 39.88 12.51
CA ASN A 323 3.70 38.70 12.85
C ASN A 323 2.96 38.20 11.62
N LEU A 324 3.47 37.15 10.99
CA LEU A 324 2.85 36.50 9.83
C LEU A 324 2.54 35.03 10.16
N PRO A 325 1.46 34.46 9.64
CA PRO A 325 1.25 33.02 9.69
C PRO A 325 2.23 32.29 8.75
N PHE A 326 2.18 30.97 8.71
CA PHE A 326 2.92 30.16 7.74
C PHE A 326 2.17 28.89 7.35
N TYR A 327 2.67 28.21 6.32
CA TYR A 327 2.05 26.99 5.81
C TYR A 327 2.46 25.77 6.63
N CYS A 328 1.48 24.91 6.92
CA CYS A 328 1.63 23.63 7.58
C CYS A 328 1.08 22.52 6.68
N VAL A 329 1.76 21.39 6.63
CA VAL A 329 1.54 20.31 5.68
C VAL A 329 1.47 18.98 6.42
N GLU A 330 0.40 18.22 6.20
CA GLU A 330 0.28 16.83 6.64
C GLU A 330 1.36 15.94 6.01
N GLN A 331 1.96 15.08 6.81
CA GLN A 331 3.04 14.17 6.39
C GLN A 331 2.54 12.79 5.97
#